data_AF-A0A8T4EJ65-F1
#
_entry.id   AF-A0A8T4EJ65-F1
#
_cell.length_a   1.000
_cell.length_b   1.000
_cell.length_c   1.000
_cell.angle_alpha   90.00
_cell.angle_beta   90.00
_cell.angle_gamma   90.00
#
_symmetry.space_group_name_H-M   'P 1'
#
loop_
_entity.id
_entity.type
_entity.pdbx_description
1 polymer ?
#
loop_
_entity_poly.entity_id
_entity_poly.type
_entity_poly.pdbx_seq_one_letter_code
_entity_poly.pdbx_strand_id
1 'polypeptide(L)'
;MDAHRITQMELIASRAWPAKENERLDGWMLRANDGITWRTNSILPCYDLMKTSLEDAIQHSIEFYRRRSILPAFKLTNASAPKHLDDELEKQGFRKEMVTHLQIADIDYLTKFQGSVEAEIIPELDYDWIRAYGEMGCFDQFTLD
;
A
#
# COMPACT_ATOMS: atom_id res chain seq x y z
N MET A 1 -13.88 -0.55 -12.45
CA MET A 1 -13.77 -1.81 -11.68
C MET A 1 -14.74 -1.72 -10.52
N ASP A 2 -15.52 -2.77 -10.26
CA ASP A 2 -16.46 -2.77 -9.12
C ASP A 2 -15.73 -2.92 -7.77
N ALA A 3 -16.46 -2.66 -6.68
CA ALA A 3 -15.89 -2.68 -5.33
C ALA A 3 -15.39 -4.08 -4.91
N HIS A 4 -16.07 -5.15 -5.32
CA HIS A 4 -15.67 -6.51 -4.96
C HIS A 4 -14.30 -6.84 -5.57
N ARG A 5 -14.11 -6.52 -6.85
CA ARG A 5 -12.85 -6.75 -7.55
C ARG A 5 -11.71 -5.88 -7.01
N ILE A 6 -11.97 -4.63 -6.62
CA ILE A 6 -10.99 -3.79 -5.91
C ILE A 6 -10.54 -4.47 -4.61
N THR A 7 -11.49 -4.87 -3.75
CA THR A 7 -11.17 -5.55 -2.49
C THR A 7 -10.38 -6.84 -2.71
N GLN A 8 -10.75 -7.66 -3.71
CA GLN A 8 -9.99 -8.86 -4.06
C GLN A 8 -8.55 -8.53 -4.46
N MET A 9 -8.32 -7.51 -5.30
CA MET A 9 -6.98 -7.10 -5.70
C MET A 9 -6.15 -6.60 -4.52
N GLU A 10 -6.73 -5.83 -3.60
CA GLU A 10 -6.04 -5.36 -2.38
C GLU A 10 -5.60 -6.53 -1.49
N LEU A 11 -6.46 -7.52 -1.32
CA LEU A 11 -6.14 -8.72 -0.54
C LEU A 11 -5.09 -9.59 -1.23
N ILE A 12 -5.14 -9.74 -2.55
CA ILE A 12 -4.12 -10.46 -3.33
C ILE A 12 -2.77 -9.74 -3.22
N ALA A 13 -2.74 -8.42 -3.44
CA ALA A 13 -1.53 -7.62 -3.33
C ALA A 13 -0.90 -7.72 -1.93
N SER A 14 -1.74 -7.72 -0.88
CA SER A 14 -1.28 -7.94 0.49
C SER A 14 -0.67 -9.32 0.73
N ARG A 15 -1.13 -10.35 0.03
CA ARG A 15 -0.61 -11.72 0.16
C ARG A 15 0.63 -11.95 -0.69
N ALA A 16 0.74 -11.27 -1.83
CA ALA A 16 1.93 -11.33 -2.69
C ALA A 16 3.16 -10.69 -2.05
N TRP A 17 2.95 -9.69 -1.18
CA TRP A 17 4.01 -9.07 -0.38
C TRP A 17 3.55 -8.96 1.08
N PRO A 18 3.67 -10.05 1.87
CA PRO A 18 3.15 -10.09 3.22
C PRO A 18 3.93 -9.15 4.15
N ALA A 19 3.22 -8.54 5.10
CA ALA A 19 3.85 -7.86 6.21
C ALA A 19 4.38 -8.88 7.24
N LYS A 20 5.43 -8.51 7.96
CA LYS A 20 6.01 -9.31 9.07
C LYS A 20 4.99 -9.59 10.16
N GLU A 21 4.13 -8.62 10.46
CA GLU A 21 3.05 -8.74 11.43
C GLU A 21 1.71 -8.37 10.78
N ASN A 22 0.69 -9.19 11.06
CA ASN A 22 -0.68 -8.94 10.61
C ASN A 22 -1.64 -9.16 11.78
N GLU A 23 -2.61 -8.26 11.92
CA GLU A 23 -3.70 -8.39 12.88
C GLU A 23 -5.04 -8.20 12.17
N ARG A 24 -5.99 -9.08 12.47
CA ARG A 24 -7.36 -8.94 11.98
C ARG A 24 -8.19 -8.21 13.02
N LEU A 25 -8.68 -7.03 12.67
CA LEU A 25 -9.62 -6.26 13.46
C LEU A 25 -10.97 -6.26 12.74
N ASP A 26 -11.78 -7.28 13.02
CA ASP A 26 -13.10 -7.46 12.42
C ASP A 26 -13.05 -7.48 10.87
N GLY A 27 -13.59 -6.46 10.19
CA GLY A 27 -13.50 -6.31 8.73
C GLY A 27 -12.13 -5.83 8.21
N TRP A 28 -11.26 -5.33 9.09
CA TRP A 28 -10.00 -4.68 8.74
C TRP A 28 -8.79 -5.59 8.94
N MET A 29 -7.72 -5.30 8.20
CA MET A 29 -6.42 -5.95 8.35
C MET A 29 -5.35 -4.90 8.63
N LEU A 30 -4.75 -4.97 9.81
CA LEU A 30 -3.65 -4.11 10.25
C LEU A 30 -2.34 -4.83 9.92
N ARG A 31 -1.39 -4.11 9.31
CA ARG A 31 -0.18 -4.71 8.75
C ARG A 31 1.04 -3.87 9.12
N ALA A 32 2.06 -4.49 9.69
CA ALA A 32 3.30 -3.81 10.09
C ALA A 32 4.54 -4.61 9.64
N ASN A 33 5.54 -3.87 9.18
CA ASN A 33 6.81 -4.35 8.66
C ASN A 33 7.87 -3.24 8.81
N ASP A 34 8.22 -2.95 10.06
CA ASP A 34 9.31 -2.04 10.47
C ASP A 34 9.21 -0.59 9.93
N GLY A 35 8.04 -0.15 9.44
CA GLY A 35 7.76 1.25 9.08
C GLY A 35 8.35 1.74 7.75
N ILE A 36 9.10 0.91 7.01
CA ILE A 36 9.88 1.37 5.84
C ILE A 36 8.98 1.81 4.68
N THR A 37 7.99 0.98 4.29
CA THR A 37 7.09 1.29 3.16
C THR A 37 5.64 1.20 3.57
N TRP A 38 4.79 2.05 3.00
CA TRP A 38 3.36 2.06 3.31
C TRP A 38 2.63 0.84 2.72
N ARG A 39 3.24 0.14 1.75
CA ARG A 39 2.66 -1.06 1.12
C ARG A 39 2.39 -2.18 2.13
N THR A 40 3.31 -2.36 3.08
CA THR A 40 3.26 -3.36 4.15
C THR A 40 3.07 -2.76 5.54
N ASN A 41 3.02 -1.43 5.65
CA ASN A 41 2.78 -0.68 6.89
C ASN A 41 1.51 0.18 6.78
N SER A 42 0.37 -0.45 6.52
CA SER A 42 -0.92 0.25 6.43
C SER A 42 -2.11 -0.66 6.75
N ILE A 43 -3.16 -0.05 7.29
CA ILE A 43 -4.47 -0.66 7.49
C ILE A 43 -5.15 -0.85 6.14
N LEU A 44 -5.72 -2.04 5.92
CA LEU A 44 -6.64 -2.35 4.83
C LEU A 44 -8.08 -2.47 5.37
N PRO A 45 -8.90 -1.41 5.24
CA PRO A 45 -10.30 -1.42 5.65
C PRO A 45 -11.18 -2.00 4.53
N CYS A 46 -11.00 -3.28 4.24
CA CYS A 46 -11.63 -3.96 3.08
C CYS A 46 -13.10 -4.33 3.28
N TYR A 47 -13.55 -4.45 4.53
CA TYR A 47 -14.90 -4.88 4.89
C TYR A 47 -15.42 -4.08 6.10
N ASP A 48 -16.74 -4.04 6.25
CA ASP A 48 -17.39 -3.37 7.37
C ASP A 48 -17.00 -3.94 8.73
N LEU A 49 -17.13 -3.10 9.75
CA LEU A 49 -17.04 -3.47 11.15
C LEU A 49 -18.43 -3.91 11.62
N MET A 50 -18.54 -5.16 12.06
CA MET A 50 -19.77 -5.78 12.54
C MET A 50 -19.88 -5.77 14.07
N LYS A 51 -18.74 -5.72 14.76
CA LYS A 51 -18.64 -5.86 16.22
C LYS A 51 -18.03 -4.64 16.89
N THR A 52 -17.06 -4.00 16.24
CA THR A 52 -16.31 -2.87 16.80
C THR A 52 -16.88 -1.57 16.26
N SER A 53 -17.01 -0.54 17.11
CA SER A 53 -17.39 0.79 16.64
C SER A 53 -16.29 1.37 15.73
N LEU A 54 -16.64 2.29 14.83
CA LEU A 54 -15.65 2.93 13.97
C LEU A 54 -14.58 3.67 14.79
N GLU A 55 -14.99 4.39 15.82
CA GLU A 55 -14.10 5.12 16.72
C GLU A 55 -13.10 4.18 17.41
N ASP A 56 -13.59 3.09 18.01
CA ASP A 56 -12.73 2.10 18.67
C ASP A 56 -11.78 1.44 17.67
N ALA A 57 -12.25 1.17 16.44
CA ALA A 57 -11.41 0.54 15.43
C ALA A 57 -10.27 1.46 14.95
N ILE A 58 -10.55 2.76 14.78
CA ILE A 58 -9.52 3.75 14.46
C ILE A 58 -8.53 3.87 15.61
N GLN A 59 -9.01 4.00 16.85
CA GLN A 59 -8.15 4.14 18.02
C GLN A 59 -7.27 2.90 18.24
N HIS A 60 -7.83 1.70 18.10
CA HIS A 60 -7.08 0.45 18.15
C HIS A 60 -6.01 0.37 17.06
N SER A 61 -6.35 0.81 15.84
CA SER A 61 -5.40 0.89 14.73
C SER A 61 -4.26 1.84 15.04
N ILE A 62 -4.53 3.05 15.52
CA ILE A 62 -3.51 4.03 15.91
C ILE A 62 -2.55 3.42 16.96
N GLU A 63 -3.11 2.79 17.98
CA GLU A 63 -2.32 2.18 19.05
C GLU A 63 -1.47 1.00 18.56
N PHE A 64 -1.99 0.18 17.64
CA PHE A 64 -1.24 -0.90 17.01
C PHE A 64 0.06 -0.38 16.35
N TYR A 65 0.02 0.74 15.62
CA TYR A 65 1.22 1.31 14.99
C TYR A 65 2.11 2.06 16.00
N ARG A 66 1.52 2.78 16.96
CA ARG A 66 2.29 3.50 18.00
C ARG A 66 3.17 2.60 18.84
N ARG A 67 2.68 1.43 19.26
CA ARG A 67 3.50 0.44 20.01
C ARG A 67 4.72 -0.06 19.24
N ARG A 68 4.74 0.15 17.92
CA ARG A 68 5.82 -0.25 17.01
C ARG A 68 6.65 0.93 16.54
N SER A 69 6.39 2.15 17.04
CA SER A 69 7.03 3.39 16.60
C SER A 69 6.84 3.67 15.10
N ILE A 70 5.70 3.26 14.54
CA ILE A 70 5.33 3.48 13.14
C ILE A 70 4.19 4.50 13.09
N LEU A 71 4.18 5.37 12.06
CA LEU A 71 3.04 6.25 11.81
C LEU A 71 1.86 5.43 11.28
N PRO A 72 0.65 5.54 11.88
CA PRO A 72 -0.52 4.84 11.36
C PRO A 72 -0.91 5.40 9.99
N ALA A 73 -1.21 4.52 9.04
CA ALA A 73 -1.64 4.90 7.70
C ALA A 73 -2.76 3.97 7.20
N PHE A 74 -3.80 4.55 6.60
CA PHE A 74 -4.90 3.80 6.01
C PHE A 74 -4.74 3.79 4.50
N LYS A 75 -4.77 2.59 3.88
CA LYS A 75 -4.83 2.48 2.43
C LYS A 75 -6.31 2.44 2.01
N LEU A 76 -6.82 3.60 1.62
CA LEU A 76 -8.21 3.74 1.19
C LEU A 76 -8.37 3.52 -0.31
N THR A 77 -9.53 2.97 -0.68
CA THR A 77 -10.00 2.82 -2.06
C THR A 77 -11.49 3.11 -2.12
N ASN A 78 -12.06 3.18 -3.33
CA ASN A 78 -13.52 3.31 -3.49
C ASN A 78 -14.30 2.10 -2.91
N ALA A 79 -13.62 0.98 -2.63
CA ALA A 79 -14.20 -0.21 -2.02
C ALA A 79 -14.02 -0.27 -0.49
N SER A 80 -13.30 0.68 0.10
CA SER A 80 -13.08 0.70 1.55
C SER A 80 -14.40 0.84 2.32
N ALA A 81 -14.42 0.24 3.50
CA ALA A 81 -15.57 0.15 4.37
C ALA A 81 -15.18 0.44 5.84
N PRO A 82 -15.99 1.21 6.59
CA PRO A 82 -17.27 1.78 6.19
C PRO A 82 -17.12 2.97 5.22
N LYS A 83 -18.21 3.34 4.51
CA LYS A 83 -18.17 4.36 3.44
C LYS A 83 -17.76 5.77 3.89
N HIS A 84 -18.03 6.12 5.14
CA HIS A 84 -17.71 7.42 5.74
C HIS A 84 -16.34 7.43 6.45
N LEU A 85 -15.51 6.39 6.24
CA LEU A 85 -14.21 6.27 6.89
C LEU A 85 -13.26 7.41 6.52
N ASP A 86 -13.20 7.83 5.25
CA ASP A 86 -12.31 8.92 4.81
C ASP A 86 -12.61 10.23 5.55
N ASP A 87 -13.90 10.60 5.62
CA ASP A 87 -14.37 11.79 6.35
C ASP A 87 -14.04 11.72 7.85
N GLU A 88 -14.17 10.54 8.45
CA GLU A 88 -13.87 10.36 9.88
C GLU A 88 -12.37 10.44 10.17
N LEU A 89 -11.54 9.89 9.30
CA LEU A 89 -10.09 10.01 9.38
C LEU A 89 -9.63 11.47 9.23
N GLU A 90 -10.24 12.23 8.31
CA GLU A 90 -9.93 13.64 8.12
C GLU A 90 -10.23 14.48 9.37
N LYS A 91 -11.37 14.25 10.04
CA LYS A 91 -11.70 14.90 11.32
C LYS A 91 -10.68 14.61 12.43
N GLN A 92 -10.04 13.44 12.38
CA GLN A 92 -8.99 13.05 13.31
C GLN A 92 -7.59 13.51 12.89
N GLY A 93 -7.48 14.30 11.82
CA GLY A 93 -6.24 14.93 11.37
C GLY A 93 -5.38 14.08 10.44
N PHE A 94 -5.88 12.94 9.95
CA PHE A 94 -5.23 12.22 8.86
C PHE A 94 -5.28 13.05 7.59
N ARG A 95 -4.22 12.93 6.77
CA ARG A 95 -4.12 13.61 5.48
C ARG A 95 -3.96 12.60 4.35
N LYS A 96 -4.44 12.98 3.18
CA LYS A 96 -4.26 12.20 1.95
C LYS A 96 -2.82 12.35 1.48
N GLU A 97 -2.11 11.23 1.46
CA GLU A 97 -0.74 11.12 0.99
C GLU A 97 -0.61 9.86 0.10
N MET A 98 0.44 9.79 -0.71
CA MET A 98 0.75 8.61 -1.53
C MET A 98 -0.41 8.14 -2.43
N VAL A 99 -0.95 9.06 -3.24
CA VAL A 99 -1.99 8.74 -4.22
C VAL A 99 -1.45 7.72 -5.24
N THR A 100 -2.06 6.54 -5.26
CA THR A 100 -1.64 5.42 -6.12
C THR A 100 -2.79 4.95 -6.98
N HIS A 101 -2.47 4.42 -8.16
CA HIS A 101 -3.45 3.90 -9.11
C HIS A 101 -3.34 2.39 -9.19
N LEU A 102 -4.46 1.69 -8.98
CA LEU A 102 -4.56 0.26 -9.23
C LEU A 102 -4.99 0.05 -10.68
N GLN A 103 -4.11 -0.57 -11.47
CA GLN A 103 -4.34 -0.87 -12.88
C GLN A 103 -4.31 -2.38 -13.11
N ILE A 104 -5.14 -2.83 -14.05
CA ILE A 104 -5.20 -4.22 -14.49
C ILE A 104 -5.11 -4.25 -16.01
N ALA A 105 -4.41 -5.26 -16.53
CA ALA A 105 -4.31 -5.54 -17.95
C ALA A 105 -4.44 -7.04 -18.17
N ASP A 106 -4.99 -7.43 -19.31
CA ASP A 106 -5.01 -8.82 -19.74
C ASP A 106 -3.58 -9.25 -20.13
N ILE A 107 -3.14 -10.42 -19.67
CA ILE A 107 -1.83 -10.95 -20.04
C ILE A 107 -1.73 -11.24 -21.53
N ASP A 108 -2.83 -11.66 -22.18
CA ASP A 108 -2.88 -11.88 -23.62
C ASP A 108 -2.76 -10.58 -24.40
N TYR A 109 -3.19 -9.45 -23.80
CA TYR A 109 -2.96 -8.15 -24.39
C TYR A 109 -1.48 -7.74 -24.26
N LEU A 110 -0.87 -7.96 -23.09
CA LEU A 110 0.53 -7.61 -22.85
C LEU A 110 1.50 -8.46 -23.67
N THR A 111 1.24 -9.75 -23.84
CA THR A 111 2.08 -10.67 -24.61
C THR A 111 2.02 -10.42 -26.13
N LYS A 112 1.02 -9.69 -26.61
CA LYS A 112 0.92 -9.24 -28.01
C LYS A 112 1.83 -8.03 -28.31
N PHE A 113 2.50 -7.46 -27.32
CA PHE A 113 3.48 -6.42 -27.56
C PHE A 113 4.61 -6.97 -28.45
N GLN A 114 4.74 -6.43 -29.66
CA GLN A 114 5.76 -6.83 -30.64
C GLN A 114 6.91 -5.82 -30.76
N GLY A 115 7.06 -4.91 -29.79
CA GLY A 115 8.21 -4.00 -29.77
C GLY A 115 9.47 -4.70 -29.26
N SER A 116 10.61 -4.37 -29.84
CA SER A 116 11.90 -4.66 -29.24
C SER A 116 12.28 -3.54 -28.28
N VAL A 117 12.64 -3.89 -27.05
CA VAL A 117 13.32 -2.97 -26.13
C VAL A 117 14.78 -3.37 -26.14
N GLU A 118 15.67 -2.42 -26.40
CA GLU A 118 17.09 -2.62 -26.14
C GLU A 118 17.29 -2.72 -24.62
N ALA A 119 17.71 -3.88 -24.15
CA ALA A 119 17.98 -4.14 -22.76
C ALA A 119 19.39 -4.72 -22.64
N GLU A 120 20.20 -4.13 -21.78
CA GLU A 120 21.51 -4.63 -21.41
C GLU A 120 21.42 -5.35 -20.05
N ILE A 121 22.02 -6.53 -19.95
CA ILE A 121 22.12 -7.28 -18.70
C ILE A 121 23.58 -7.23 -18.25
N ILE A 122 23.85 -6.40 -17.26
CA ILE A 122 25.16 -6.28 -16.63
C ILE A 122 25.23 -7.14 -15.35
N PRO A 123 26.36 -7.80 -15.05
CA PRO A 123 26.51 -8.65 -13.87
C PRO A 123 26.75 -7.87 -12.57
N GLU A 124 27.15 -6.60 -12.68
CA GLU A 124 27.44 -5.69 -11.56
C GLU A 124 26.68 -4.38 -11.78
N LEU A 125 26.29 -3.72 -10.69
CA LEU A 125 25.64 -2.40 -10.75
C LEU A 125 26.66 -1.35 -11.17
N ASP A 126 26.42 -0.69 -12.30
CA ASP A 126 27.22 0.45 -12.72
C ASP A 126 26.63 1.78 -12.22
N TYR A 127 27.37 2.85 -12.44
CA TYR A 127 26.97 4.18 -12.01
C TYR A 127 25.70 4.68 -12.72
N ASP A 128 25.53 4.33 -14.00
CA ASP A 128 24.36 4.77 -14.78
C ASP A 128 23.08 4.09 -14.26
N TRP A 129 23.15 2.84 -13.86
CA TRP A 129 22.05 2.13 -13.20
C TRP A 129 21.71 2.76 -11.85
N ILE A 130 22.71 3.04 -11.00
CA ILE A 130 22.50 3.66 -9.68
C ILE A 130 21.85 5.04 -9.84
N ARG A 131 22.35 5.85 -10.78
CA ARG A 131 21.77 7.16 -11.10
C ARG A 131 20.33 7.03 -11.56
N ALA A 132 20.04 6.16 -12.53
CA ALA A 132 18.69 5.97 -13.05
C ALA A 132 17.72 5.48 -11.97
N TYR A 133 18.15 4.57 -11.10
CA TYR A 133 17.36 4.11 -9.95
C TYR A 133 17.08 5.25 -8.96
N GLY A 134 18.10 6.06 -8.65
CA GLY A 134 17.99 7.25 -7.82
C GLY A 134 16.97 8.27 -8.33
N GLU A 135 17.07 8.60 -9.62
CA GLU A 135 16.17 9.52 -10.31
C GLU A 135 14.72 9.02 -10.31
N MET A 136 14.51 7.74 -10.61
CA MET A 136 13.16 7.14 -10.60
C MET A 136 12.57 7.01 -9.18
N GLY A 137 13.43 6.75 -8.19
CA GLY A 137 13.04 6.61 -6.79
C GLY A 137 12.84 7.93 -6.06
N CYS A 138 13.16 9.07 -6.71
CA CYS A 138 13.22 10.40 -6.08
C CYS A 138 14.13 10.42 -4.83
N PHE A 139 15.19 9.61 -4.82
CA PHE A 139 16.19 9.64 -3.75
C PHE A 139 17.12 10.84 -3.96
N ASP A 140 17.46 11.55 -2.88
CA ASP A 140 18.46 12.61 -2.98
C ASP A 140 19.87 12.02 -3.20
N GLN A 141 20.78 12.84 -3.72
CA GLN A 141 22.17 12.44 -4.00
C GLN A 141 22.88 11.87 -2.75
N PHE A 142 22.52 12.37 -1.56
CA PHE A 142 23.08 11.97 -0.27
C PHE A 142 22.68 10.55 0.14
N THR A 143 21.57 10.02 -0.37
CA THR A 143 21.09 8.65 -0.12
C THR A 143 21.82 7.62 -0.99
N LEU A 144 22.46 8.05 -2.09
CA LEU A 144 23.09 7.19 -3.09
C LEU A 144 24.62 7.09 -2.95
N ASP A 145 25.23 7.96 -2.14
CA ASP A 145 26.66 7.97 -1.77
C ASP A 145 26.92 7.14 -0.48
#